data_AF-A0A535BZU1-F1
#
_entry.id   AF-A0A535BZU1-F1
#
_cell.length_a   1.000
_cell.length_b   1.000
_cell.length_c   1.000
_cell.angle_alpha   90.00
_cell.angle_beta   90.00
_cell.angle_gamma   90.00
#
_symmetry.space_group_name_H-M   'P 1'
#
loop_
_entity.id
_entity.type
_entity.pdbx_description
1 polymer ?
#
loop_
_entity_poly.entity_id
_entity_poly.type
_entity_poly.pdbx_seq_one_letter_code
_entity_poly.pdbx_strand_id
1 'polypeptide(L)'
;MQLTSFEDITKSSRHIFLSPHFDDVVYSCGGSLAVQVNNALRPLVITVFGGIPSSGLELSPYAFEIHKKMGGANLDAASMVANRRKEDAS
;
A
#
# COMPACT_ATOMS: atom_id res chain seq x y z
N MET A 1 2.41 7.67 6.71
CA MET A 1 3.05 7.05 7.90
C MET A 1 3.91 5.90 7.41
N GLN A 2 5.12 5.70 7.95
CA GLN A 2 5.95 4.53 7.67
C GLN A 2 6.37 3.93 9.01
N LEU A 3 6.13 2.65 9.20
CA LEU A 3 6.54 1.92 10.40
C LEU A 3 7.94 1.36 10.15
N THR A 4 8.87 1.59 11.07
CA THR A 4 10.28 1.15 10.92
C THR A 4 10.64 0.01 11.87
N SER A 5 9.73 -0.36 12.77
CA SER A 5 9.91 -1.47 13.71
C SER A 5 8.56 -2.17 14.00
N PHE A 6 8.61 -3.46 14.35
CA PHE A 6 7.41 -4.22 14.72
C PHE A 6 6.79 -3.71 16.02
N GLU A 7 7.59 -3.12 16.90
CA GLU A 7 7.17 -2.52 18.16
C GLU A 7 6.24 -1.31 17.96
N ASP A 8 6.24 -0.70 16.77
CA ASP A 8 5.34 0.41 16.42
C ASP A 8 3.92 -0.04 16.08
N ILE A 9 3.71 -1.34 15.80
CA ILE A 9 2.43 -1.88 15.31
C ILE A 9 1.43 -2.12 16.45
N THR A 10 1.88 -2.74 17.55
CA THR A 10 0.98 -3.35 18.54
C THR A 10 0.66 -2.45 19.74
N LYS A 11 1.38 -1.33 19.92
CA LYS A 11 1.21 -0.45 21.09
C LYS A 11 -0.06 0.39 21.04
N SER A 12 -0.60 0.66 19.86
CA SER A 12 -1.72 1.59 19.67
C SER A 12 -2.85 1.05 18.79
N SER A 13 -2.66 -0.09 18.12
CA SER A 13 -3.62 -0.67 17.18
C SER A 13 -3.98 -2.11 17.53
N ARG A 14 -5.28 -2.37 17.75
CA ARG A 14 -5.81 -3.70 18.10
C ARG A 14 -6.23 -4.53 16.89
N HIS A 15 -6.69 -3.88 15.83
CA HIS A 15 -7.13 -4.53 14.60
C HIS A 15 -6.14 -4.17 13.50
N ILE A 16 -5.35 -5.15 13.08
CA ILE A 16 -4.26 -4.94 12.12
C ILE A 16 -4.56 -5.79 10.89
N PHE A 17 -4.56 -5.15 9.73
CA PHE A 17 -4.68 -5.79 8.43
C PHE A 17 -3.33 -5.67 7.73
N LEU A 18 -2.76 -6.79 7.32
CA LEU A 18 -1.54 -6.82 6.52
C LEU A 18 -1.95 -6.96 5.06
N SER A 19 -1.78 -5.88 4.30
CA SER A 19 -2.02 -5.83 2.86
C SER A 19 -0.71 -6.15 2.15
N PRO A 20 -0.62 -7.20 1.30
CA PRO A 20 0.57 -7.38 0.48
C PRO A 20 0.82 -6.16 -0.42
N HIS A 21 -0.18 -5.73 -1.19
CA HIS A 21 -0.13 -4.56 -2.07
C HIS A 21 -1.16 -3.48 -1.67
N PHE A 22 -1.15 -2.35 -2.37
CA PHE A 22 -1.94 -1.14 -2.08
C PHE A 22 -3.46 -1.28 -2.17
N ASP A 23 -3.95 -2.46 -2.57
CA ASP A 23 -5.34 -2.69 -2.95
C ASP A 23 -5.95 -3.95 -2.32
N ASP A 24 -5.11 -4.88 -1.89
CA ASP A 24 -5.55 -6.21 -1.44
C ASP A 24 -6.54 -6.15 -0.26
N VAL A 25 -6.24 -5.34 0.76
CA VAL A 25 -7.13 -5.22 1.94
C VAL A 25 -8.46 -4.54 1.59
N VAL A 26 -8.46 -3.51 0.74
CA VAL A 26 -9.70 -2.84 0.34
C VAL A 26 -10.58 -3.80 -0.47
N TYR A 27 -10.00 -4.50 -1.45
CA TYR A 27 -10.76 -5.43 -2.28
C TYR A 27 -11.18 -6.72 -1.56
N SER A 28 -10.40 -7.19 -0.57
CA SER A 28 -10.69 -8.44 0.14
C SER A 28 -11.46 -8.24 1.44
N CYS A 29 -11.25 -7.12 2.12
CA CYS A 29 -11.70 -6.88 3.49
C CYS A 29 -12.33 -5.49 3.69
N GLY A 30 -12.58 -4.72 2.63
CA GLY A 30 -13.13 -3.36 2.72
C GLY A 30 -14.44 -3.28 3.50
N GLY A 31 -15.31 -4.29 3.37
CA GLY A 31 -16.54 -4.38 4.18
C GLY A 31 -16.26 -4.54 5.68
N SER A 32 -15.29 -5.39 6.05
CA SER A 32 -14.89 -5.56 7.45
C SER A 32 -14.24 -4.30 8.02
N LEU A 33 -13.42 -3.59 7.23
CA LEU A 33 -12.89 -2.28 7.61
C LEU A 33 -14.01 -1.28 7.85
N ALA A 34 -14.97 -1.16 6.93
CA ALA A 34 -16.10 -0.26 7.07
C ALA A 34 -16.92 -0.56 8.33
N VAL A 35 -17.18 -1.83 8.64
CA VAL A 35 -17.85 -2.22 9.89
C VAL A 35 -17.06 -1.79 11.11
N GLN A 36 -15.75 -2.00 11.16
CA GLN A 36 -14.93 -1.59 12.30
C GLN A 36 -14.93 -0.07 12.49
N VAL A 37 -14.75 0.69 11.41
CA VAL A 37 -14.79 2.16 11.44
C VAL A 37 -16.16 2.67 11.90
N ASN A 38 -17.25 2.09 11.38
CA ASN A 38 -18.61 2.45 11.79
C ASN A 38 -18.92 2.15 13.28
N ASN A 39 -18.15 1.25 13.90
CA ASN A 39 -18.20 0.97 15.34
C ASN A 39 -17.18 1.79 16.14
N ALA A 40 -16.68 2.90 15.59
CA ALA A 40 -15.69 3.79 16.19
C ALA A 40 -14.36 3.11 16.56
N LEU A 41 -14.04 1.98 15.93
CA LEU A 41 -12.72 1.34 16.05
C LEU A 41 -11.73 1.99 15.09
N ARG A 42 -10.44 1.80 15.37
CA ARG A 42 -9.33 2.34 14.56
C ARG A 42 -8.48 1.21 14.00
N PRO A 43 -8.94 0.51 12.94
CA PRO A 43 -8.12 -0.47 12.27
C PRO A 43 -6.86 0.17 11.67
N LEU A 44 -5.75 -0.56 11.73
CA LEU A 44 -4.49 -0.22 11.07
C LEU A 44 -4.31 -1.13 9.85
N VAL A 45 -4.24 -0.53 8.67
CA VAL A 45 -3.84 -1.23 7.44
C VAL A 45 -2.35 -0.98 7.23
N ILE A 46 -1.59 -2.06 7.03
CA ILE A 46 -0.15 -2.00 6.75
C ILE A 46 0.09 -2.62 5.38
N THR A 47 0.49 -1.80 4.42
CA THR A 47 0.90 -2.25 3.08
C THR A 47 2.36 -2.69 3.09
N VAL A 48 2.59 -4.00 2.97
CA VAL A 48 3.90 -4.65 3.14
C VAL A 48 4.82 -4.37 1.96
N PHE A 49 4.36 -4.56 0.72
CA PHE A 49 5.12 -4.26 -0.50
C PHE A 49 4.94 -2.80 -0.95
N GLY A 50 4.92 -1.89 0.02
CA GLY A 50 4.70 -0.46 -0.21
C GLY A 50 5.98 0.36 -0.37
N GLY A 51 7.17 -0.25 -0.35
CA GLY A 51 8.46 0.46 -0.35
C GLY A 51 8.73 1.28 -1.62
N ILE A 52 9.31 2.47 -1.49
CA ILE A 52 9.71 3.29 -2.65
C ILE A 52 11.03 2.72 -3.22
N PRO A 53 11.08 2.33 -4.50
CA PRO A 53 12.31 1.91 -5.16
C PRO A 53 13.39 3.00 -5.16
N SER A 54 14.66 2.60 -5.19
CA SER A 54 15.79 3.54 -5.32
C SER A 54 15.71 4.36 -6.62
N SER A 55 16.16 5.61 -6.57
CA SER A 55 16.29 6.45 -7.76
C SER A 55 17.17 5.77 -8.81
N GLY A 56 16.71 5.73 -10.06
CA GLY A 56 17.43 5.12 -11.17
C GLY A 56 17.33 3.59 -11.25
N LEU A 57 16.44 2.94 -10.49
CA LEU A 57 16.16 1.52 -10.68
C LEU A 57 15.65 1.28 -12.10
N GLU A 58 16.35 0.43 -12.85
CA GLU A 58 15.85 -0.06 -14.14
C GLU A 58 14.80 -1.15 -13.93
N LEU A 59 13.64 -0.97 -14.54
CA LEU A 59 12.58 -1.97 -14.50
C LEU A 59 12.96 -3.18 -15.35
N SER A 60 12.62 -4.37 -14.86
CA SER A 60 12.61 -5.54 -15.72
C SER A 60 11.58 -5.34 -16.86
N PRO A 61 11.76 -6.01 -18.02
CA PRO A 61 10.80 -5.89 -19.12
C PRO A 61 9.36 -6.19 -18.70
N TYR A 62 9.18 -7.18 -17.80
CA TYR A 62 7.87 -7.51 -17.27
C TYR A 62 7.29 -6.40 -16.38
N ALA A 63 8.09 -5.84 -15.46
CA ALA A 63 7.63 -4.76 -14.59
C ALA A 63 7.26 -3.49 -15.38
N PHE A 64 8.02 -3.18 -16.44
CA PHE A 64 7.69 -2.10 -17.37
C PHE A 64 6.32 -2.30 -18.04
N GLU A 65 6.04 -3.50 -18.56
CA GLU A 65 4.75 -3.79 -19.18
C GLU A 65 3.58 -3.71 -18.18
N ILE A 66 3.80 -4.09 -16.92
CA ILE A 66 2.80 -3.88 -15.86
C ILE A 66 2.57 -2.39 -15.61
N HIS A 67 3.63 -1.58 -15.43
CA HIS A 67 3.50 -0.13 -15.23
C HIS A 67 2.78 0.54 -16.41
N LYS A 68 3.09 0.13 -17.64
CA LYS A 68 2.41 0.59 -18.86
C LYS A 68 0.92 0.25 -18.85
N LYS A 69 0.54 -0.98 -18.50
CA LYS A 69 -0.88 -1.39 -18.37
C LYS A 69 -1.63 -0.60 -17.32
N MET A 70 -0.94 -0.18 -16.26
CA MET A 70 -1.48 0.69 -15.20
C MET A 70 -1.50 2.18 -15.59
N GLY A 71 -1.15 2.55 -16.82
CA GLY A 71 -1.14 3.93 -17.29
C GLY A 71 0.15 4.71 -16.96
N GLY A 72 1.15 4.07 -16.38
CA GLY A 72 2.43 4.66 -15.95
C GLY A 72 3.56 4.55 -16.97
N ALA A 73 3.28 4.45 -18.27
CA ALA A 73 4.28 4.17 -19.31
C ALA A 73 5.45 5.20 -19.35
N ASN A 74 5.19 6.43 -18.91
CA ASN A 74 6.16 7.53 -18.89
C ASN A 74 6.65 7.87 -17.47
N LEU A 75 6.36 7.02 -16.48
CA LEU A 75 6.76 7.22 -15.09
C LEU A 75 7.92 6.31 -14.75
N ASP A 76 8.87 6.84 -13.98
CA ASP A 76 9.87 6.01 -13.32
C ASP A 76 9.23 5.15 -12.22
N ALA A 77 9.97 4.14 -11.75
CA ALA A 77 9.48 3.19 -10.75
C ALA A 77 9.08 3.84 -9.42
N ALA A 78 9.82 4.86 -8.97
CA ALA A 78 9.54 5.56 -7.72
C ALA A 78 8.27 6.40 -7.83
N SER A 79 8.10 7.11 -8.95
CA SER A 79 6.90 7.88 -9.28
C SER A 79 5.66 6.98 -9.38
N MET A 80 5.79 5.80 -9.99
CA MET A 80 4.69 4.83 -10.05
C MET A 80 4.25 4.37 -8.66
N VAL A 81 5.18 3.96 -7.80
CA VAL A 81 4.86 3.53 -6.43
C VAL A 81 4.34 4.70 -5.58
N ALA A 82 4.88 5.91 -5.76
CA ALA A 82 4.39 7.10 -5.08
C ALA A 82 2.93 7.43 -5.44
N ASN A 83 2.51 7.19 -6.69
CA ASN A 83 1.11 7.34 -7.09
C ASN A 83 0.23 6.30 -6.40
N ARG A 84 0.64 5.02 -6.37
CA ARG A 84 -0.11 3.98 -5.65
C ARG A 84 -0.23 4.24 -4.14
N ARG A 85 0.79 4.82 -3.51
CA ARG A 85 0.71 5.29 -2.12
C ARG A 85 -0.32 6.40 -1.91
N LYS A 86 -0.50 7.27 -2.90
CA LYS A 86 -1.53 8.33 -2.84
C LYS A 86 -2.92 7.74 -3.02
N GLU A 87 -3.08 6.76 -3.92
CA GLU A 87 -4.33 6.03 -4.12
C GLU A 87 -4.76 5.31 -2.82
N ASP A 88 -3.86 4.57 -2.16
CA ASP A 88 -4.12 3.86 -0.89
C ASP A 88 -4.47 4.81 0.29
N ALA A 89 -3.99 6.06 0.24
CA ALA A 89 -4.23 7.05 1.28
C ALA A 89 -5.53 7.87 1.09
N SER A 90 -6.26 7.66 -0.01
CA SER A 90 -7.45 8.43 -0.39
C SER A 90 -8.78 7.83 0.05
#